data_AF-A0A520NUT9-F1
#
_entry.id   AF-A0A520NUT9-F1
#
_cell.length_a   1.000
_cell.length_b   1.000
_cell.length_c   1.000
_cell.angle_alpha   90.00
_cell.angle_beta   90.00
_cell.angle_gamma   90.00
#
_symmetry.space_group_name_H-M   'P 1'
#
loop_
_entity.id
_entity.type
_entity.pdbx_description
1 polymer ?
#
loop_
_entity_poly.entity_id
_entity_poly.type
_entity_poly.pdbx_seq_one_letter_code
_entity_poly.pdbx_strand_id
1 'polypeptide(L)' 'MPDVINLSQFRKKRRRHEKEKRAAENRVRFGRTKSEKETAQKTETDRILKLDGKKRETPPHC' A
#
# COMPACT_ATOMS: atom_id res chain seq x y z
N MET A 1 -44.64 1.45 -22.19
CA MET A 1 -43.90 2.73 -22.19
C MET A 1 -42.41 2.39 -22.14
N PRO A 2 -41.59 2.80 -23.11
CA PRO A 2 -40.15 2.51 -23.07
C PRO A 2 -39.45 3.46 -22.10
N ASP A 3 -38.76 2.91 -21.10
CA ASP A 3 -37.93 3.70 -20.18
C ASP A 3 -36.71 4.26 -20.93
N VAL A 4 -36.72 5.57 -21.19
CA VAL A 4 -35.59 6.27 -21.81
C VAL A 4 -34.51 6.48 -20.74
N ILE A 5 -33.59 5.53 -20.63
CA ILE A 5 -32.48 5.63 -19.68
C ILE A 5 -31.38 6.53 -20.26
N ASN A 6 -30.98 7.54 -19.48
CA ASN A 6 -29.88 8.41 -19.85
C ASN A 6 -28.52 7.70 -19.73
N LEU A 7 -28.00 7.24 -20.87
CA LEU A 7 -26.73 6.52 -20.98
C LEU A 7 -25.53 7.34 -20.46
N SER A 8 -25.59 8.67 -20.55
CA SER A 8 -24.51 9.55 -20.07
C SER A 8 -24.41 9.55 -18.55
N GLN A 9 -25.55 9.54 -17.85
CA GLN A 9 -25.61 9.47 -16.39
C GLN A 9 -25.08 8.12 -15.90
N PHE A 10 -25.46 7.04 -16.57
CA PHE A 10 -24.95 5.70 -16.28
C PHE A 10 -23.43 5.61 -16.42
N ARG A 11 -22.89 6.12 -17.55
CA ARG A 11 -21.43 6.21 -17.77
C ARG A 11 -20.71 7.03 -16.69
N LYS A 12 -21.30 8.16 -16.28
CA LYS A 12 -20.75 9.01 -15.20
C LYS A 12 -20.73 8.27 -13.86
N LYS A 13 -21.81 7.57 -13.50
CA LYS A 13 -21.88 6.74 -12.27
C LYS A 13 -20.81 5.66 -12.28
N ARG A 14 -20.66 4.92 -13.38
CA ARG A 14 -19.62 3.89 -13.53
C ARG A 14 -18.21 4.45 -13.38
N ARG A 15 -17.92 5.61 -14.00
CA ARG A 15 -16.62 6.31 -13.86
C ARG A 15 -16.33 6.76 -12.43
N ARG A 16 -17.34 7.25 -11.69
CA ARG A 16 -17.17 7.65 -10.28
C ARG A 16 -16.80 6.44 -9.40
N HIS A 17 -17.54 5.35 -9.56
CA HIS A 17 -17.28 4.11 -8.83
C HIS A 17 -15.90 3.51 -9.12
N GLU A 18 -15.45 3.56 -10.38
CA GLU A 18 -14.10 3.12 -10.73
C GLU A 18 -13.01 4.00 -10.11
N LYS A 19 -13.22 5.31 -10.06
CA LYS A 19 -12.30 6.25 -9.38
C LYS A 19 -12.25 6.00 -7.88
N GLU A 20 -13.39 5.71 -7.24
CA GLU A 20 -13.44 5.40 -5.80
C GLU A 20 -12.71 4.10 -5.48
N LYS A 21 -12.86 3.06 -6.30
CA LYS A 21 -12.11 1.80 -6.16
C LYS A 21 -10.60 2.03 -6.27
N ARG A 22 -10.16 2.75 -7.32
CA ARG A 22 -8.75 3.11 -7.49
C ARG A 22 -8.25 3.97 -6.32
N ALA A 23 -9.06 4.88 -5.79
CA ALA A 23 -8.71 5.69 -4.63
C ALA A 23 -8.59 4.84 -3.35
N ALA A 24 -9.46 3.84 -3.15
CA ALA A 24 -9.35 2.90 -2.04
C ALA A 24 -8.08 2.04 -2.14
N GLU A 25 -7.81 1.48 -3.32
CA GLU A 25 -6.56 0.75 -3.60
C GLU A 25 -5.33 1.64 -3.37
N ASN A 26 -5.39 2.90 -3.81
CA ASN A 26 -4.31 3.86 -3.58
C ASN A 26 -4.19 4.27 -2.11
N ARG A 27 -5.27 4.35 -1.34
CA ARG A 27 -5.19 4.55 0.13
C ARG A 27 -4.60 3.34 0.82
N VAL A 28 -4.84 2.13 0.35
CA VAL A 28 -4.21 0.94 0.94
C VAL A 28 -2.72 0.88 0.54
N ARG A 29 -2.39 1.15 -0.72
CA ARG A 29 -1.02 1.09 -1.26
C ARG A 29 -0.15 2.28 -0.85
N PHE A 30 -0.75 3.46 -0.79
CA PHE A 30 -0.07 4.75 -0.58
C PHE A 30 -0.57 5.51 0.65
N GLY A 31 -1.57 5.01 1.38
CA GLY A 31 -2.05 5.65 2.62
C GLY A 31 -1.14 5.44 3.81
N ARG A 32 -0.01 4.74 3.66
CA ARG A 32 1.14 5.05 4.50
C ARG A 32 1.58 6.47 4.16
N THR A 33 1.32 7.40 5.07
CA THR A 33 1.82 8.78 4.99
C THR A 33 3.34 8.76 4.84
N LYS A 34 3.96 9.82 4.28
CA LYS A 34 5.44 9.88 4.16
C LYS A 34 6.11 9.61 5.51
N SER A 35 5.53 10.16 6.58
CA SER A 35 5.92 9.96 7.98
C SER A 35 5.86 8.49 8.41
N GLU A 36 4.82 7.75 8.03
CA GLU A 36 4.70 6.31 8.31
C GLU A 36 5.67 5.45 7.48
N LYS A 37 5.98 5.87 6.25
CA LYS A 37 7.00 5.20 5.44
C LYS A 37 8.39 5.40 6.02
N GLU A 38 8.72 6.61 6.43
CA GLU A 38 10.02 6.93 7.04
C GLU A 38 10.20 6.23 8.39
N THR A 39 9.17 6.21 9.23
CA THR A 39 9.21 5.46 10.50
C THR A 39 9.35 3.96 10.25
N ALA A 40 8.60 3.39 9.31
CA ALA A 40 8.76 1.98 8.93
C ALA A 40 10.18 1.68 8.43
N GLN A 41 10.74 2.51 7.54
CA GLN A 41 12.11 2.35 7.06
C GLN A 41 13.14 2.43 8.18
N LYS A 42 13.03 3.41 9.09
CA LYS A 42 13.91 3.51 10.27
C LYS A 42 13.81 2.28 11.16
N THR A 43 12.60 1.77 11.40
CA THR A 43 12.44 0.54 12.19
C THR A 43 13.03 -0.68 11.49
N GLU A 44 12.98 -0.74 10.16
CA GLU A 44 13.60 -1.79 9.36
C GLU A 44 15.13 -1.73 9.46
N THR A 45 15.73 -0.54 9.31
CA THR A 45 17.19 -0.36 9.43
C THR A 45 17.68 -0.69 10.83
N ASP A 46 16.96 -0.25 11.86
CA ASP A 46 17.31 -0.54 13.25
C ASP A 46 17.22 -2.05 13.54
N ARG A 47 16.24 -2.76 12.95
CA ARG A 47 16.14 -4.21 13.05
C ARG A 47 17.33 -4.90 12.38
N ILE A 48 17.71 -4.47 11.18
CA ILE A 48 18.85 -5.03 10.44
C ILE A 48 20.15 -4.85 11.23
N LEU A 49 20.42 -3.62 11.71
CA LEU A 49 21.61 -3.33 12.52
C LEU A 49 21.66 -4.14 13.81
N LYS A 50 20.51 -4.29 14.51
CA LYS A 50 20.40 -5.12 15.72
C LYS A 50 20.60 -6.61 15.45
N LEU A 51 20.22 -7.10 14.26
CA LEU A 51 20.45 -8.49 13.86
C LEU A 51 21.91 -8.73 13.49
N ASP A 52 22.55 -7.76 12.84
CA ASP A 52 23.96 -7.86 12.45
C ASP A 52 24.88 -7.95 13.67
N GLY A 53 24.64 -7.12 14.70
CA GLY A 53 25.36 -7.24 15.99
C GLY A 53 25.03 -8.51 16.80
N LYS A 54 24.04 -9.29 16.39
CA LYS A 54 23.66 -10.59 17.00
C LYS A 54 24.07 -11.79 16.16
N LYS A 55 24.74 -11.60 15.02
CA LYS A 55 25.34 -12.70 14.28
C LYS A 55 26.44 -13.31 15.14
N ARG A 56 26.14 -14.47 15.73
CA ARG A 56 27.16 -15.35 16.28
C ARG A 56 27.90 -15.91 15.08
N GLU A 57 29.19 -15.63 14.96
CA GLU A 57 30.05 -16.41 14.09
C GLU A 57 29.95 -17.85 14.58
N THR A 58 29.19 -18.68 13.86
CA THR A 58 29.26 -20.13 14.04
C THR A 58 30.70 -20.50 13.72
N PRO A 59 31.50 -20.95 14.71
CA PRO A 59 32.87 -21.33 14.44
C PRO A 59 32.82 -22.45 13.38
N PRO A 60 33.74 -22.43 12.39
CA PRO A 60 33.79 -23.49 11.39
C PRO A 60 33.95 -24.81 12.16
N HIS A 61 32.95 -25.68 12.00
CA HIS A 61 33.00 -27.02 12.56
C HIS A 61 34.18 -27.75 11.90
N CYS A 62 35.02 -28.40 12.72
CA CYS A 62 36.16 -29.19 12.29
C CYS A 62 35.80 -30.26 11.24
#